data_AF-A0A535D5V4-F1
#
_entry.id   AF-A0A535D5V4-F1
#
_cell.length_a   1.000
_cell.length_b   1.000
_cell.length_c   1.000
_cell.angle_alpha   90.00
_cell.angle_beta   90.00
_cell.angle_gamma   90.00
#
_symmetry.space_group_name_H-M   'P 1'
#
loop_
_entity.id
_entity.type
_entity.pdbx_description
1 polymer ?
#
loop_
_entity_poly.entity_id
_entity_poly.type
_entity_poly.pdbx_seq_one_letter_code
_entity_poly.pdbx_strand_id
1 'polypeptide(L)'
;MKPGPLVAVALLFVSCGDIARGGATPTPSIAAPPTLAPVSFVPVSTPNLTPSPTASSRVVTFRDPATGNSLAIELAANAVDRGHFHVDLENGVYGGGFEVRATISSLSPPMQVSYGGSMDYTETGASSTRKVTVSLRGAIDPDAHAADVIFSADGKSYAIAARPPDSGPLGSVLDRMEHALIADDPLALYAVTSLAVHDNYTAAQFVDAWQAQSAATGRRITAMRRQAIGPVVESDQGFATVEVRYSADVADQNGARVTGYICYLIFESGEWRLWTTTEN
;
A
#
# COMPACT_ATOMS: atom_id res chain seq x y z
N MET A 1 -17.75 -3.80 -6.91
CA MET A 1 -17.70 -4.09 -5.45
C MET A 1 -17.89 -2.78 -4.72
N LYS A 2 -18.85 -2.69 -3.79
CA LYS A 2 -19.05 -1.47 -2.99
C LYS A 2 -18.01 -1.48 -1.86
N PRO A 3 -17.16 -0.44 -1.71
CA PRO A 3 -16.26 -0.34 -0.57
C PRO A 3 -17.08 -0.09 0.70
N GLY A 4 -16.77 -0.81 1.77
CA GLY A 4 -17.44 -0.69 3.06
C GLY A 4 -17.12 0.61 3.80
N PRO A 5 -17.91 0.98 4.82
CA PRO A 5 -17.62 2.11 5.69
C PRO A 5 -16.41 1.75 6.56
N LEU A 6 -15.47 2.69 6.72
CA LEU A 6 -14.22 2.59 7.51
C LEU A 6 -12.99 2.10 6.73
N VAL A 7 -12.57 2.84 5.70
CA VAL A 7 -11.13 2.98 5.43
C VAL A 7 -10.66 4.21 6.21
N ALA A 8 -10.16 3.95 7.43
CA ALA A 8 -9.07 4.69 8.05
C ALA A 8 -9.13 6.24 8.05
N VAL A 9 -10.28 6.88 8.34
CA VAL A 9 -10.28 8.23 8.95
C VAL A 9 -9.98 8.09 10.45
N ALA A 10 -8.81 7.54 10.69
CA ALA A 10 -8.20 7.30 11.99
C ALA A 10 -6.72 7.65 11.87
N LEU A 11 -6.43 8.74 11.19
CA LEU A 11 -5.12 9.34 11.25
C LEU A 11 -4.99 9.91 12.68
N LEU A 12 -4.35 9.10 13.54
CA LEU A 12 -4.00 9.28 14.96
C LEU A 12 -5.01 8.98 16.09
N PHE A 13 -6.27 8.62 15.82
CA PHE A 13 -7.27 8.49 16.91
C PHE A 13 -8.15 7.23 16.97
N VAL A 14 -7.84 6.16 16.23
CA VAL A 14 -8.50 4.86 16.47
C VAL A 14 -7.48 3.82 16.90
N SER A 15 -7.45 3.57 18.20
CA SER A 15 -6.96 2.32 18.78
C SER A 15 -8.14 1.35 18.89
N CYS A 16 -7.99 0.15 18.35
CA CYS A 16 -8.80 -1.02 18.69
C CYS A 16 -8.49 -1.41 20.15
N GLY A 17 -9.24 -0.89 21.13
CA GLY A 17 -8.95 -1.13 22.55
C GLY A 17 -10.14 -1.39 23.48
N ASP A 18 -11.32 -0.79 23.28
CA ASP A 18 -12.32 -0.69 24.37
C ASP A 18 -13.57 -1.58 24.24
N ILE A 19 -13.43 -2.83 23.78
CA ILE A 19 -14.51 -3.83 23.90
C ILE A 19 -13.96 -5.15 24.44
N ALA A 20 -13.63 -5.19 25.74
CA ALA A 20 -13.76 -6.41 26.57
C ALA A 20 -13.41 -6.14 28.04
N ARG A 21 -14.40 -5.81 28.87
CA ARG A 21 -14.47 -6.30 30.25
C ARG A 21 -15.91 -6.17 30.76
N GLY A 22 -16.61 -7.31 30.79
CA GLY A 22 -17.98 -7.42 31.25
C GLY A 22 -18.12 -7.37 32.78
N GLY A 23 -19.35 -7.07 33.22
CA GLY A 23 -19.76 -7.14 34.63
C GLY A 23 -21.20 -6.68 34.87
N ALA A 24 -22.16 -7.60 34.67
CA ALA A 24 -23.48 -7.79 35.30
C ALA A 24 -24.47 -6.62 35.60
N THR A 25 -25.72 -6.86 35.17
CA THR A 25 -27.01 -6.17 35.40
C THR A 25 -27.61 -6.42 36.81
N PRO A 26 -28.60 -5.61 37.32
CA PRO A 26 -30.01 -5.67 36.88
C PRO A 26 -30.80 -4.33 36.79
N THR A 27 -31.84 -4.37 35.96
CA THR A 27 -32.87 -3.34 35.62
C THR A 27 -33.93 -3.15 36.73
N PRO A 28 -34.72 -2.04 36.75
CA PRO A 28 -35.99 -2.02 35.98
C PRO A 28 -36.39 -0.68 35.32
N SER A 29 -36.81 -0.81 34.06
CA SER A 29 -37.94 -0.20 33.31
C SER A 29 -38.36 1.27 33.50
N ILE A 30 -38.40 2.04 32.40
CA ILE A 30 -39.59 2.76 31.87
C ILE A 30 -39.44 2.97 30.34
N ALA A 31 -40.56 2.81 29.64
CA ALA A 31 -40.86 2.67 28.22
C ALA A 31 -40.06 3.48 27.16
N ALA A 32 -39.81 2.80 26.03
CA ALA A 32 -39.26 3.29 24.76
C ALA A 32 -40.34 3.81 23.78
N PRO A 33 -39.95 4.60 22.75
CA PRO A 33 -40.56 4.59 21.42
C PRO A 33 -39.61 3.91 20.38
N PRO A 34 -40.06 3.65 19.14
CA PRO A 34 -39.95 2.35 18.45
C PRO A 34 -38.55 1.93 17.99
N THR A 35 -38.28 0.65 18.24
CA THR A 35 -37.07 -0.11 17.95
C THR A 35 -36.89 -0.37 16.44
N LEU A 36 -35.74 0.02 15.89
CA LEU A 36 -35.19 -0.65 14.70
C LEU A 36 -34.80 -2.08 15.10
N ALA A 37 -35.15 -3.06 14.28
CA ALA A 37 -34.98 -4.49 14.58
C ALA A 37 -33.50 -4.85 14.87
N PRO A 38 -33.23 -5.75 15.84
CA PRO A 38 -31.89 -6.24 16.10
C PRO A 38 -31.42 -7.10 14.92
N VAL A 39 -30.27 -6.74 14.34
CA VAL A 39 -29.61 -7.54 13.31
C VAL A 39 -29.04 -8.79 14.00
N SER A 40 -29.64 -9.96 13.74
CA SER A 40 -29.08 -11.24 14.15
C SER A 40 -27.79 -11.51 13.37
N PHE A 41 -26.69 -11.67 14.08
CA PHE A 41 -25.48 -12.26 13.52
C PHE A 41 -25.71 -13.77 13.35
N VAL A 42 -25.86 -14.21 12.11
CA VAL A 42 -25.77 -15.63 11.77
C VAL A 42 -24.29 -16.00 11.83
N PRO A 43 -23.87 -16.99 12.65
CA PRO A 43 -22.50 -17.49 12.59
C PRO A 43 -22.32 -18.18 11.23
N VAL A 44 -21.55 -17.56 10.35
CA VAL A 44 -21.11 -18.19 9.11
C VAL A 44 -20.11 -19.27 9.49
N SER A 45 -20.43 -20.52 9.14
CA SER A 45 -19.57 -21.69 9.31
C SER A 45 -18.16 -21.39 8.82
N THR A 46 -17.18 -21.56 9.69
CA THR A 46 -15.76 -21.54 9.33
C THR A 46 -15.52 -22.66 8.31
N PRO A 47 -15.03 -22.38 7.09
CA PRO A 47 -14.48 -23.44 6.26
C PRO A 47 -13.28 -24.00 7.01
N ASN A 48 -13.34 -25.30 7.27
CA ASN A 48 -12.26 -26.11 7.79
C ASN A 48 -11.12 -26.08 6.77
N LEU A 49 -10.17 -25.16 6.92
CA LEU A 49 -8.97 -25.09 6.11
C LEU A 49 -7.94 -26.04 6.72
N THR A 50 -8.09 -27.33 6.45
CA THR A 50 -6.92 -28.21 6.35
C THR A 50 -5.95 -27.58 5.35
N PRO A 51 -4.69 -27.31 5.72
CA PRO A 51 -3.73 -26.73 4.78
C PRO A 51 -3.51 -27.70 3.62
N SER A 52 -4.00 -27.32 2.45
CA SER A 52 -3.59 -27.91 1.17
C SER A 52 -2.21 -27.33 0.83
N PRO A 53 -1.24 -28.12 0.33
CA PRO A 53 0.09 -27.62 -0.03
C PRO A 53 0.00 -26.85 -1.35
N THR A 54 -0.55 -25.64 -1.31
CA THR A 54 -0.61 -24.72 -2.45
C THR A 54 0.77 -24.12 -2.70
N ALA A 55 1.16 -24.08 -3.97
CA ALA A 55 2.41 -23.49 -4.46
C ALA A 55 2.64 -22.11 -3.83
N SER A 56 3.85 -21.90 -3.31
CA SER A 56 4.29 -20.56 -2.91
C SER A 56 4.41 -19.74 -4.19
N SER A 57 3.63 -18.69 -4.35
CA SER A 57 3.81 -17.68 -5.41
C SER A 57 4.51 -16.48 -4.79
N ARG A 58 5.58 -16.00 -5.43
CA ARG A 58 6.27 -14.73 -5.12
C ARG A 58 6.42 -14.00 -6.45
N VAL A 59 5.30 -13.52 -6.98
CA VAL A 59 5.33 -12.55 -8.07
C VAL A 59 5.83 -11.23 -7.51
N VAL A 60 6.96 -10.75 -8.02
CA VAL A 60 7.54 -9.46 -7.65
C VAL A 60 7.39 -8.51 -8.83
N THR A 61 6.85 -7.33 -8.57
CA THR A 61 6.76 -6.24 -9.54
C THR A 61 7.87 -5.24 -9.29
N PHE A 62 8.60 -4.92 -10.35
CA PHE A 62 9.63 -3.89 -10.39
C PHE A 62 9.12 -2.74 -11.25
N ARG A 63 8.95 -1.56 -10.66
CA ARG A 63 8.43 -0.40 -11.37
C ARG A 63 9.51 0.69 -11.49
N ASP A 64 9.72 1.16 -12.71
CA ASP A 64 10.57 2.32 -12.97
C ASP A 64 9.78 3.59 -12.60
N PRO A 65 10.22 4.38 -11.59
CA PRO A 65 9.49 5.55 -11.13
C PRO A 65 9.54 6.73 -12.13
N ALA A 66 10.52 6.77 -13.04
CA ALA A 66 10.68 7.85 -14.00
C ALA A 66 9.79 7.66 -15.24
N THR A 67 9.61 6.42 -15.67
CA THR A 67 8.85 6.11 -16.90
C THR A 67 7.50 5.45 -16.63
N GLY A 68 7.29 4.87 -15.45
CA GLY A 68 6.11 4.07 -15.12
C GLY A 68 6.15 2.65 -15.68
N ASN A 69 7.15 2.31 -16.51
CA ASN A 69 7.35 0.97 -17.05
C ASN A 69 7.55 -0.04 -15.93
N SER A 70 6.99 -1.23 -16.07
CA SER A 70 7.11 -2.26 -15.03
C SER A 70 7.38 -3.65 -15.58
N LEU A 71 8.04 -4.46 -14.77
CA LEU A 71 8.27 -5.89 -14.98
C LEU A 71 7.70 -6.62 -13.77
N ALA A 72 6.74 -7.52 -13.97
CA ALA A 72 6.34 -8.46 -12.94
C ALA A 72 6.81 -9.87 -13.30
N ILE A 73 7.40 -10.58 -12.36
CA ILE A 73 8.00 -11.91 -12.58
C ILE A 73 7.77 -12.84 -11.39
N GLU A 74 7.40 -14.10 -11.66
CA GLU A 74 7.26 -15.15 -10.65
C GLU A 74 8.64 -15.73 -10.28
N LEU A 75 9.02 -15.56 -9.01
CA LEU A 75 10.36 -15.91 -8.52
C LEU A 75 10.39 -17.09 -7.56
N ALA A 76 9.24 -17.60 -7.10
CA ALA A 76 9.23 -18.68 -6.14
C ALA A 76 9.92 -19.93 -6.71
N ALA A 77 10.88 -20.45 -5.95
CA ALA A 77 11.77 -21.51 -6.42
C ALA A 77 11.01 -22.81 -6.79
N ASN A 78 9.85 -23.03 -6.17
CA ASN A 78 8.97 -24.18 -6.37
C ASN A 78 7.72 -23.87 -7.22
N ALA A 79 7.58 -22.65 -7.75
CA ALA A 79 6.47 -22.32 -8.62
C ALA A 79 6.57 -23.07 -9.95
N VAL A 80 5.44 -23.67 -10.38
CA VAL A 80 5.35 -24.41 -11.65
C VAL A 80 5.59 -23.48 -12.84
N ASP A 81 5.29 -22.20 -12.69
CA ASP A 81 5.40 -21.10 -13.63
C ASP A 81 6.55 -20.14 -13.28
N ARG A 82 7.54 -20.58 -12.51
CA ARG A 82 8.72 -19.77 -12.22
C ARG A 82 9.34 -19.18 -13.49
N GLY A 83 9.66 -17.90 -13.42
CA GLY A 83 10.19 -17.11 -14.53
C GLY A 83 9.11 -16.61 -15.48
N HIS A 84 7.83 -16.98 -15.30
CA HIS A 84 6.73 -16.33 -16.00
C HIS A 84 6.73 -14.85 -15.66
N PHE A 85 6.57 -14.02 -16.68
CA PHE A 85 6.67 -12.58 -16.54
C PHE A 85 5.78 -11.86 -17.53
N HIS A 86 5.43 -10.63 -17.19
CA HIS A 86 4.84 -9.66 -18.10
C HIS A 86 5.52 -8.30 -17.91
N VAL A 87 5.47 -7.49 -18.96
CA VAL A 87 6.03 -6.15 -18.98
C VAL A 87 4.94 -5.18 -19.37
N ASP A 88 4.69 -4.20 -18.52
CA ASP A 88 3.77 -3.09 -18.81
C ASP A 88 4.61 -1.87 -19.20
N LEU A 89 4.40 -1.37 -20.42
CA LEU A 89 5.04 -0.19 -20.95
C LEU A 89 3.98 0.84 -21.32
N GLU A 90 4.37 2.11 -21.43
CA GLU A 90 3.47 3.22 -21.82
C GLU A 90 2.59 2.90 -23.05
N ASN A 91 3.14 2.17 -24.03
CA ASN A 91 2.45 1.84 -25.28
C ASN A 91 1.58 0.57 -25.21
N GLY A 92 1.70 -0.23 -24.16
CA GLY A 92 0.90 -1.44 -24.01
C GLY A 92 1.57 -2.52 -23.18
N VAL A 93 0.85 -3.63 -23.02
CA VAL A 93 1.24 -4.75 -22.18
C VAL A 93 1.81 -5.87 -23.03
N TYR A 94 2.99 -6.35 -22.67
CA TYR A 94 3.63 -7.52 -23.21
C TYR A 94 3.49 -8.67 -22.21
N GLY A 95 2.80 -9.73 -22.59
CA GLY A 95 2.58 -10.88 -21.73
C GLY A 95 2.39 -12.14 -22.55
N GLY A 96 2.30 -13.29 -21.90
CA GLY A 96 2.00 -14.52 -22.61
C GLY A 96 1.44 -15.58 -21.68
N GLY A 97 0.99 -16.68 -22.27
CA GLY A 97 0.62 -17.88 -21.50
C GLY A 97 1.82 -18.47 -20.75
N PHE A 98 1.58 -19.55 -20.00
CA PHE A 98 2.57 -20.21 -19.14
C PHE A 98 3.87 -20.66 -19.82
N GLU A 99 3.95 -20.64 -21.16
CA GLU A 99 5.13 -20.98 -21.96
C GLU A 99 6.18 -19.85 -21.99
N VAL A 100 5.77 -18.61 -21.73
CA VAL A 100 6.66 -17.45 -21.73
C VAL A 100 7.37 -17.36 -20.38
N ARG A 101 8.62 -17.81 -20.32
CA ARG A 101 9.42 -17.86 -19.08
C ARG A 101 10.82 -17.34 -19.28
N ALA A 102 11.22 -16.37 -18.47
CA ALA A 102 12.60 -15.95 -18.35
C ALA A 102 13.45 -17.05 -17.70
N THR A 103 14.63 -17.27 -18.25
CA THR A 103 15.69 -18.03 -17.59
C THR A 103 16.27 -17.17 -16.46
N ILE A 104 16.22 -17.70 -15.24
CA ILE A 104 16.79 -17.09 -14.03
C ILE A 104 18.03 -17.90 -13.65
N SER A 105 19.23 -17.37 -13.91
CA SER A 105 20.47 -18.16 -13.80
C SER A 105 21.14 -18.13 -12.42
N SER A 106 20.67 -17.31 -11.49
CA SER A 106 21.11 -17.29 -10.08
C SER A 106 19.92 -17.40 -9.12
N LEU A 107 20.08 -18.16 -8.03
CA LEU A 107 19.13 -18.22 -6.93
C LEU A 107 19.40 -17.16 -5.85
N SER A 108 20.53 -16.45 -5.95
CA SER A 108 20.91 -15.38 -5.03
C SER A 108 20.84 -14.03 -5.72
N PRO A 109 20.29 -12.99 -5.08
CA PRO A 109 20.31 -11.63 -5.60
C PRO A 109 21.75 -11.10 -5.77
N PRO A 110 22.02 -10.26 -6.78
CA PRO A 110 21.15 -9.96 -7.91
C PRO A 110 21.02 -11.18 -8.84
N MET A 111 19.78 -11.56 -9.16
CA MET A 111 19.44 -12.65 -10.07
C MET A 111 19.50 -12.16 -11.52
N GLN A 112 20.19 -12.90 -12.39
CA GLN A 112 20.23 -12.58 -13.81
C GLN A 112 19.02 -13.19 -14.52
N VAL A 113 18.28 -12.35 -15.24
CA VAL A 113 17.13 -12.74 -16.03
C VAL A 113 17.43 -12.62 -17.51
N SER A 114 17.01 -13.61 -18.28
CA SER A 114 17.11 -13.56 -19.74
C SER A 114 15.94 -14.25 -20.41
N TYR A 115 15.41 -13.64 -21.46
CA TYR A 115 14.42 -14.22 -22.36
C TYR A 115 14.68 -13.75 -23.78
N GLY A 116 14.40 -14.61 -24.74
CA GLY A 116 14.39 -14.28 -26.16
C GLY A 116 13.38 -15.18 -26.85
N GLY A 117 12.34 -14.59 -27.43
CA GLY A 117 11.26 -15.38 -28.00
C GLY A 117 10.06 -14.54 -28.40
N SER A 118 8.97 -15.21 -28.75
CA SER A 118 7.71 -14.54 -29.07
C SER A 118 6.90 -14.30 -27.78
N MET A 119 6.18 -13.19 -27.73
CA MET A 119 5.28 -12.81 -26.64
C MET A 119 4.02 -12.15 -27.23
N ASP A 120 2.89 -12.23 -26.53
CA ASP A 120 1.70 -11.48 -26.91
C ASP A 120 1.86 -10.01 -26.50
N TYR A 121 1.46 -9.11 -27.39
CA TYR A 121 1.42 -7.68 -27.17
C TYR A 121 -0.01 -7.19 -27.31
N THR A 122 -0.47 -6.44 -26.32
CA THR A 122 -1.76 -5.75 -26.30
C THR A 122 -1.49 -4.26 -26.23
N GLU A 123 -1.81 -3.53 -27.28
CA GLU A 123 -1.69 -2.07 -27.30
C GLU A 123 -2.68 -1.42 -26.32
N THR A 124 -2.29 -0.31 -25.70
CA THR A 124 -3.14 0.41 -24.75
C THR A 124 -4.48 0.80 -25.41
N GLY A 125 -5.59 0.33 -24.85
CA GLY A 125 -6.94 0.57 -25.38
C GLY A 125 -7.37 -0.36 -26.51
N ALA A 126 -6.52 -1.30 -26.94
CA ALA A 126 -6.88 -2.32 -27.92
C ALA A 126 -7.58 -3.52 -27.27
N SER A 127 -8.45 -4.18 -28.04
CA SER A 127 -9.15 -5.41 -27.65
C SER A 127 -8.52 -6.68 -28.21
N SER A 128 -7.50 -6.56 -29.05
CA SER A 128 -6.81 -7.67 -29.70
C SER A 128 -5.33 -7.70 -29.35
N THR A 129 -4.80 -8.91 -29.31
CA THR A 129 -3.38 -9.18 -29.04
C THR A 129 -2.68 -9.62 -30.33
N ARG A 130 -1.41 -9.23 -30.51
CA ARG A 130 -0.56 -9.72 -31.60
C ARG A 130 0.72 -10.36 -31.06
N LYS A 131 1.30 -11.30 -31.80
CA LYS A 131 2.61 -11.88 -31.46
C LYS A 131 3.73 -10.93 -31.87
N VAL A 132 4.66 -10.67 -30.96
CA VAL A 132 5.85 -9.83 -31.17
C VAL A 132 7.09 -10.62 -30.74
N THR A 133 8.22 -10.42 -31.42
CA THR A 133 9.51 -10.97 -30.96
C THR A 133 10.13 -10.01 -29.97
N VAL A 134 10.49 -10.53 -28.79
CA VAL A 134 10.99 -9.73 -27.68
C VAL A 134 12.27 -10.33 -27.12
N SER A 135 13.04 -9.50 -26.42
CA SER A 135 14.10 -9.95 -25.54
C SER A 135 14.06 -9.23 -24.21
N LEU A 136 14.27 -9.96 -23.12
CA LEU A 136 14.46 -9.43 -21.77
C LEU A 136 15.88 -9.79 -21.34
N ARG A 137 16.67 -8.84 -20.86
CA ARG A 137 18.00 -9.13 -20.27
C ARG A 137 18.31 -8.15 -19.16
N GLY A 138 18.81 -8.65 -18.04
CA GLY A 138 19.29 -7.80 -16.96
C GLY A 138 19.38 -8.49 -15.62
N ALA A 139 19.42 -7.67 -14.57
CA ALA A 139 19.53 -8.10 -13.20
C ALA A 139 18.29 -7.65 -12.40
N ILE A 140 17.80 -8.52 -11.53
CA ILE A 140 16.77 -8.20 -10.55
C ILE A 140 17.27 -8.58 -9.15
N ASP A 141 16.99 -7.75 -8.18
CA ASP A 141 17.21 -7.99 -6.77
C ASP A 141 15.84 -7.91 -6.08
N PRO A 142 15.17 -9.06 -5.88
CA PRO A 142 13.85 -9.07 -5.27
C PRO A 142 13.87 -8.74 -3.77
N ASP A 143 15.04 -8.77 -3.13
CA ASP A 143 15.16 -8.44 -1.71
C ASP A 143 15.36 -6.93 -1.53
N ALA A 144 16.12 -6.31 -2.44
CA ALA A 144 16.24 -4.85 -2.53
C ALA A 144 15.12 -4.17 -3.35
N HIS A 145 14.20 -4.95 -3.93
CA HIS A 145 13.21 -4.49 -4.92
C HIS A 145 13.83 -3.60 -6.02
N ALA A 146 14.99 -4.00 -6.50
CA ALA A 146 15.73 -3.29 -7.52
C ALA A 146 15.77 -4.09 -8.81
N ALA A 147 15.66 -3.43 -9.96
CA ALA A 147 15.86 -4.07 -11.26
C ALA A 147 16.62 -3.13 -12.19
N ASP A 148 17.58 -3.70 -12.94
CA ASP A 148 18.19 -3.07 -14.10
C ASP A 148 17.99 -4.02 -15.28
N VAL A 149 16.89 -3.84 -16.01
CA VAL A 149 16.51 -4.73 -17.09
C VAL A 149 16.28 -3.95 -18.37
N ILE A 150 16.75 -4.49 -19.48
CA ILE A 150 16.46 -4.02 -20.82
C ILE A 150 15.44 -4.96 -21.43
N PHE A 151 14.29 -4.42 -21.78
CA PHE A 151 13.28 -5.08 -22.60
C PHE A 151 13.33 -4.51 -24.01
N SER A 152 13.45 -5.36 -25.03
CA SER A 152 13.46 -4.93 -26.43
C SER A 152 12.32 -5.59 -27.19
N ALA A 153 11.58 -4.80 -27.95
CA ALA A 153 10.47 -5.23 -28.79
C ALA A 153 10.36 -4.31 -30.01
N ASP A 154 9.99 -4.85 -31.17
CA ASP A 154 9.75 -4.08 -32.41
C ASP A 154 10.90 -3.09 -32.77
N GLY A 155 12.15 -3.50 -32.52
CA GLY A 155 13.34 -2.67 -32.79
C GLY A 155 13.59 -1.52 -31.79
N LYS A 156 12.76 -1.39 -30.75
CA LYS A 156 12.94 -0.45 -29.64
C LYS A 156 13.49 -1.17 -28.41
N SER A 157 14.18 -0.42 -27.55
CA SER A 157 14.64 -0.90 -26.25
C SER A 157 14.15 0.02 -25.15
N TYR A 158 13.69 -0.59 -24.07
CA TYR A 158 13.08 0.04 -22.92
C TYR A 158 13.90 -0.38 -21.71
N ALA A 159 14.47 0.60 -21.00
CA ALA A 159 15.08 0.36 -19.72
C ALA A 159 13.98 0.34 -18.64
N ILE A 160 14.05 -0.64 -17.75
CA ILE A 160 13.28 -0.70 -16.51
C ILE A 160 14.32 -0.64 -15.40
N ALA A 161 14.56 0.57 -14.90
CA ALA A 161 15.48 0.85 -13.81
C ALA A 161 14.68 1.04 -12.53
N ALA A 162 14.16 -0.06 -11.97
CA ALA A 162 13.45 -0.01 -10.71
C ALA A 162 14.45 0.16 -9.57
N ARG A 163 14.27 1.22 -8.80
CA ARG A 163 14.95 1.44 -7.53
C ARG A 163 13.95 2.01 -6.56
N PRO A 164 13.97 1.56 -5.29
CA PRO A 164 13.29 2.28 -4.24
C PRO A 164 13.70 3.76 -4.31
N PRO A 165 12.75 4.70 -4.32
CA PRO A 165 13.06 6.11 -4.30
C PRO A 165 13.92 6.42 -3.08
N ASP A 166 14.92 7.29 -3.24
CA ASP A 166 15.69 7.76 -2.09
C ASP A 166 14.75 8.44 -1.09
N SER A 167 15.11 8.37 0.19
CA SER A 167 14.48 9.11 1.28
C SER A 167 14.71 10.63 1.18
N GLY A 168 15.57 11.12 0.28
CA GLY A 168 15.90 12.54 0.11
C GLY A 168 14.71 13.53 0.15
N PRO A 169 13.61 13.32 -0.61
CA PRO A 169 12.43 14.18 -0.54
C PRO A 169 11.45 13.86 0.60
N LEU A 170 11.71 12.84 1.44
CA LEU A 170 10.82 12.43 2.53
C LEU A 170 10.75 13.50 3.64
N GLY A 171 11.86 14.15 3.95
CA GLY A 171 11.96 15.10 5.07
C GLY A 171 10.93 16.25 4.99
N SER A 172 10.75 16.84 3.80
CA SER A 172 9.82 17.96 3.60
C SER A 172 8.34 17.55 3.71
N VAL A 173 8.00 16.32 3.34
CA VAL A 173 6.65 15.77 3.52
C VAL A 173 6.38 15.52 5.00
N LEU A 174 7.34 14.93 5.72
CA LEU A 174 7.21 14.69 7.15
C LEU A 174 7.08 16.01 7.93
N ASP A 175 7.85 17.05 7.56
CA ASP A 175 7.75 18.37 8.20
C ASP A 175 6.36 18.98 8.01
N ARG A 176 5.80 18.91 6.79
CA ARG A 176 4.44 19.41 6.51
C ARG A 176 3.37 18.62 7.25
N MET A 177 3.49 17.29 7.29
CA MET A 177 2.58 16.42 8.02
C MET A 177 2.57 16.76 9.51
N GLU A 178 3.75 16.84 10.13
CA GLU A 178 3.88 17.19 11.55
C GLU A 178 3.32 18.57 11.87
N HIS A 179 3.62 19.54 11.02
CA HIS A 179 3.09 20.89 11.19
C HIS A 179 1.56 20.90 11.13
N ALA A 180 0.95 20.21 10.16
CA ALA A 180 -0.50 20.10 10.04
C ALA A 180 -1.14 19.42 11.25
N LEU A 181 -0.52 18.35 11.75
CA LEU A 181 -1.01 17.60 12.92
C LEU A 181 -0.94 18.41 14.23
N ILE A 182 0.15 19.13 14.45
CA ILE A 182 0.32 19.99 15.65
C ILE A 182 -0.59 21.22 15.57
N ALA A 183 -0.72 21.80 14.38
CA ALA A 183 -1.60 22.95 14.14
C ALA A 183 -3.09 22.58 14.24
N ASP A 184 -3.43 21.29 14.21
CA ASP A 184 -4.81 20.80 14.07
C ASP A 184 -5.46 21.33 12.78
N ASP A 185 -4.68 21.31 11.68
CA ASP A 185 -5.07 21.79 10.35
C ASP A 185 -5.39 20.61 9.41
N PRO A 186 -6.66 20.18 9.33
CA PRO A 186 -7.05 19.07 8.47
C PRO A 186 -6.89 19.33 6.97
N LEU A 187 -6.89 20.60 6.54
CA LEU A 187 -6.73 20.92 5.12
C LEU A 187 -5.27 20.75 4.68
N ALA A 188 -4.33 21.23 5.51
CA ALA A 188 -2.92 21.00 5.31
C ALA A 188 -2.56 19.51 5.41
N LEU A 189 -3.21 18.77 6.32
CA LEU A 189 -3.03 17.32 6.44
C LEU A 189 -3.52 16.59 5.20
N TYR A 190 -4.73 16.93 4.70
CA TYR A 190 -5.29 16.33 3.50
C TYR A 190 -4.37 16.48 2.29
N ALA A 191 -3.68 17.62 2.14
CA ALA A 191 -2.76 17.87 1.03
C ALA A 191 -1.56 16.91 0.96
N VAL A 192 -1.17 16.32 2.09
CA VAL A 192 -0.06 15.35 2.16
C VAL A 192 -0.53 13.90 2.18
N THR A 193 -1.84 13.63 2.03
CA THR A 193 -2.38 12.26 2.00
C THR A 193 -2.21 11.59 0.63
N SER A 194 -2.29 10.25 0.64
CA SER A 194 -2.22 9.38 -0.53
C SER A 194 -3.36 9.63 -1.54
N LEU A 195 -3.15 9.24 -2.79
CA LEU A 195 -4.18 9.34 -3.83
C LEU A 195 -5.45 8.53 -3.47
N ALA A 196 -5.29 7.41 -2.77
CA ALA A 196 -6.42 6.64 -2.27
C ALA A 196 -7.35 7.46 -1.36
N VAL A 197 -6.81 8.39 -0.55
CA VAL A 197 -7.64 9.28 0.26
C VAL A 197 -8.37 10.30 -0.63
N HIS A 198 -7.66 10.88 -1.61
CA HIS A 198 -8.24 11.82 -2.58
C HIS A 198 -9.34 11.21 -3.45
N ASP A 199 -9.24 9.92 -3.79
CA ASP A 199 -10.25 9.21 -4.58
C ASP A 199 -11.53 8.93 -3.79
N ASN A 200 -11.42 8.81 -2.46
CA ASN A 200 -12.54 8.47 -1.58
C ASN A 200 -13.17 9.67 -0.88
N TYR A 201 -12.43 10.77 -0.71
CA TYR A 201 -12.86 11.94 0.04
C TYR A 201 -12.52 13.22 -0.71
N THR A 202 -13.45 14.17 -0.72
CA THR A 202 -13.12 15.57 -1.01
C THR A 202 -12.45 16.21 0.21
N ALA A 203 -11.73 17.32 0.00
CA ALA A 203 -11.12 18.08 1.10
C ALA A 203 -12.15 18.47 2.18
N ALA A 204 -13.36 18.89 1.78
CA ALA A 204 -14.43 19.26 2.71
C ALA A 204 -14.89 18.05 3.55
N GLN A 205 -15.11 16.90 2.92
CA GLN A 205 -15.49 15.67 3.64
C GLN A 205 -14.41 15.20 4.62
N PHE A 206 -13.13 15.35 4.25
CA PHE A 206 -12.01 15.03 5.14
C PHE A 206 -11.99 15.97 6.36
N VAL A 207 -12.15 17.27 6.15
CA VAL A 207 -12.21 18.28 7.21
C VAL A 207 -13.38 18.01 8.16
N ASP A 208 -14.59 17.75 7.64
CA ASP A 208 -15.76 17.45 8.44
C ASP A 208 -15.56 16.20 9.31
N ALA A 209 -14.99 15.14 8.73
CA ALA A 209 -14.70 13.90 9.44
C ALA A 209 -13.62 14.11 10.54
N TRP A 210 -12.58 14.89 10.24
CA TRP A 210 -11.55 15.26 11.22
C TRP A 210 -12.14 16.04 12.39
N GLN A 211 -12.94 17.06 12.11
CA GLN A 211 -13.56 17.90 13.14
C GLN A 211 -14.54 17.12 14.01
N ALA A 212 -15.35 16.24 13.41
CA ALA A 212 -16.25 15.37 14.15
C ALA A 212 -15.48 14.44 15.10
N GLN A 213 -14.37 13.86 14.66
CA GLN A 213 -13.52 12.99 15.48
C GLN A 213 -12.79 13.76 16.59
N SER A 214 -12.26 14.94 16.27
CA SER A 214 -11.60 15.83 17.24
C SER A 214 -12.59 16.25 18.33
N ALA A 215 -13.82 16.62 17.97
CA ALA A 215 -14.88 16.95 18.92
C ALA A 215 -15.32 15.75 19.78
N ALA A 216 -15.41 14.55 19.18
CA ALA A 216 -15.83 13.34 19.89
C ALA A 216 -14.79 12.85 20.91
N THR A 217 -13.50 12.98 20.59
CA THR A 217 -12.41 12.49 21.45
C THR A 217 -11.84 13.56 22.37
N GLY A 218 -11.94 14.84 21.98
CA GLY A 218 -11.23 15.95 22.60
C GLY A 218 -9.70 15.79 22.57
N ARG A 219 -9.17 14.83 21.80
CA ARG A 219 -7.74 14.54 21.71
C ARG A 219 -7.10 15.48 20.69
N ARG A 220 -5.98 16.10 21.07
CA ARG A 220 -5.17 16.94 20.20
C ARG A 220 -3.69 16.66 20.39
N ILE A 221 -2.95 16.60 19.29
CA ILE A 221 -1.49 16.50 19.31
C ILE A 221 -0.91 17.89 19.56
N THR A 222 -0.09 18.01 20.60
CA THR A 222 0.54 19.28 20.99
C THR A 222 2.03 19.31 20.67
N ALA A 223 2.67 18.14 20.55
CA ALA A 223 4.03 17.98 20.07
C ALA A 223 4.23 16.62 19.42
N MET A 224 5.15 16.53 18.45
CA MET A 224 5.55 15.28 17.80
C MET A 224 7.07 15.19 17.71
N ARG A 225 7.60 13.99 17.85
CA ARG A 225 9.04 13.69 17.82
C ARG A 225 9.26 12.44 16.99
N ARG A 226 9.97 12.56 15.86
CA ARG A 226 10.43 11.42 15.06
C ARG A 226 11.36 10.55 15.92
N GLN A 227 11.02 9.28 16.07
CA GLN A 227 11.83 8.28 16.79
C GLN A 227 12.71 7.49 15.82
N ALA A 228 12.14 7.09 14.68
CA ALA A 228 12.86 6.33 13.67
C ALA A 228 12.20 6.54 12.30
N ILE A 229 13.03 6.51 11.26
CA ILE A 229 12.58 6.37 9.87
C ILE A 229 13.13 5.02 9.41
N GLY A 230 12.24 4.13 9.01
CA GLY A 230 12.58 2.82 8.48
C GLY A 230 13.21 2.91 7.09
N PRO A 231 13.74 1.79 6.57
CA PRO A 231 14.15 1.73 5.19
C PRO A 231 12.95 1.90 4.26
N VAL A 232 13.20 2.38 3.05
CA VAL A 232 12.20 2.31 1.98
C VAL A 232 12.04 0.85 1.55
N VAL A 233 10.80 0.38 1.51
CA VAL A 233 10.43 -0.97 1.10
C VAL A 233 9.43 -0.88 -0.05
N GLU A 234 9.71 -1.53 -1.17
CA GLU A 234 8.73 -1.67 -2.24
C GLU A 234 7.87 -2.92 -2.00
N SER A 235 6.59 -2.86 -2.32
CA SER A 235 5.69 -4.01 -2.25
C SER A 235 5.78 -4.85 -3.52
N ASP A 236 5.23 -6.07 -3.47
CA ASP A 236 5.08 -6.93 -4.65
C ASP A 236 4.25 -6.28 -5.79
N GLN A 237 3.51 -5.21 -5.49
CA GLN A 237 2.73 -4.42 -6.45
C GLN A 237 3.49 -3.21 -7.00
N GLY A 238 4.78 -3.02 -6.65
CA GLY A 238 5.61 -1.92 -7.10
C GLY A 238 5.36 -0.60 -6.38
N PHE A 239 4.75 -0.63 -5.18
CA PHE A 239 4.56 0.56 -4.35
C PHE A 239 5.69 0.71 -3.35
N ALA A 240 6.46 1.79 -3.44
CA ALA A 240 7.44 2.12 -2.42
C ALA A 240 6.75 2.70 -1.18
N THR A 241 7.11 2.18 -0.01
CA THR A 241 6.57 2.55 1.29
C THR A 241 7.70 2.83 2.27
N VAL A 242 7.45 3.66 3.27
CA VAL A 242 8.36 3.89 4.39
C VAL A 242 7.59 3.99 5.69
N GLU A 243 8.10 3.32 6.72
CA GLU A 243 7.58 3.39 8.08
C GLU A 243 8.28 4.52 8.84
N VAL A 244 7.53 5.40 9.49
CA VAL A 244 8.08 6.44 10.38
C VAL A 244 7.44 6.31 11.75
N ARG A 245 8.27 6.14 12.78
CA ARG A 245 7.83 6.02 14.17
C ARG A 245 7.89 7.36 14.85
N TYR A 246 6.85 7.69 15.60
CA TYR A 246 6.68 8.93 16.33
C TYR A 246 6.39 8.66 17.80
N SER A 247 6.84 9.60 18.64
CA SER A 247 6.31 9.84 19.97
C SER A 247 5.62 11.20 19.94
N ALA A 248 4.36 11.27 20.36
CA ALA A 248 3.58 12.50 20.34
C ALA A 248 3.00 12.79 21.73
N ASP A 249 2.99 14.06 22.11
CA ASP A 249 2.24 14.53 23.26
C ASP A 249 0.80 14.75 22.82
N VAL A 250 -0.12 14.02 23.43
CA VAL A 250 -1.55 14.06 23.14
C VAL A 250 -2.25 14.61 24.37
N ALA A 251 -2.86 15.78 24.22
CA ALA A 251 -3.73 16.36 25.23
C ALA A 251 -5.16 15.91 24.99
N ASP A 252 -5.84 15.45 26.03
CA ASP A 252 -7.28 15.21 26.03
C ASP A 252 -7.94 15.78 27.31
N GLN A 253 -9.23 15.52 27.49
CA GLN A 253 -9.98 16.01 28.66
C GLN A 253 -9.41 15.52 30.01
N ASN A 254 -8.61 14.46 30.01
CA ASN A 254 -7.98 13.87 31.20
C ASN A 254 -6.53 14.33 31.40
N GLY A 255 -5.99 15.17 30.51
CA GLY A 255 -4.63 15.71 30.58
C GLY A 255 -3.75 15.30 29.40
N ALA A 256 -2.45 15.62 29.49
CA ALA A 256 -1.48 15.30 28.45
C ALA A 256 -0.81 13.94 28.72
N ARG A 257 -0.73 13.10 27.70
CA ARG A 257 -0.01 11.82 27.71
C ARG A 257 0.90 11.69 26.50
N VAL A 258 1.93 10.87 26.63
CA VAL A 258 2.79 10.50 25.49
C VAL A 258 2.22 9.25 24.83
N THR A 259 1.98 9.33 23.53
CA THR A 259 1.48 8.21 22.71
C THR A 259 2.48 7.89 21.59
N GLY A 260 2.68 6.60 21.33
CA GLY A 260 3.48 6.12 20.21
C GLY A 260 2.63 6.00 18.95
N TYR A 261 3.16 6.42 17.81
CA TYR A 261 2.50 6.29 16.52
C TYR A 261 3.45 5.73 15.47
N ILE A 262 2.89 4.98 14.54
CA ILE A 262 3.58 4.52 13.34
C ILE A 262 2.83 5.12 12.15
N CYS A 263 3.53 5.89 11.33
CA CYS A 263 3.03 6.44 10.09
C CYS A 263 3.62 5.66 8.91
N TYR A 264 2.76 5.21 8.00
CA TYR A 264 3.16 4.60 6.75
C TYR A 264 2.99 5.63 5.63
N LEU A 265 4.09 5.94 4.94
CA LEU A 265 4.06 6.76 3.75
C LEU A 265 4.23 5.87 2.51
N ILE A 266 3.58 6.27 1.44
CA ILE A 266 3.64 5.63 0.12
C ILE A 266 4.18 6.64 -0.90
N PHE A 267 5.02 6.20 -1.83
CA PHE A 267 5.52 7.04 -2.91
C PHE A 267 4.59 6.95 -4.11
N GLU A 268 3.92 8.06 -4.44
CA GLU A 268 2.94 8.14 -5.52
C GLU A 268 3.10 9.46 -6.26
N SER A 269 3.00 9.43 -7.59
CA SER A 269 3.09 10.63 -8.44
C SER A 269 4.34 11.48 -8.19
N GLY A 270 5.48 10.85 -7.88
CA GLY A 270 6.76 11.52 -7.67
C GLY A 270 6.96 12.12 -6.27
N GLU A 271 6.07 11.83 -5.31
CA GLU A 271 6.15 12.38 -3.95
C GLU A 271 5.76 11.34 -2.88
N TRP A 272 6.35 11.45 -1.70
CA TRP A 272 5.91 10.70 -0.51
C TRP A 272 4.58 11.25 0.00
N ARG A 273 3.65 10.36 0.34
CA ARG A 273 2.31 10.71 0.82
C ARG A 273 1.92 9.86 2.01
N LEU A 274 1.22 10.45 2.95
CA LEU A 274 0.68 9.77 4.13
C LEU A 274 -0.43 8.81 3.70
N TRP A 275 -0.19 7.52 3.91
CA TRP A 275 -1.13 6.47 3.52
C TRP A 275 -2.01 6.06 4.70
N THR A 276 -1.40 5.69 5.82
CA THR A 276 -2.12 5.26 7.01
C THR A 276 -1.27 5.42 8.27
N THR A 277 -1.91 5.35 9.44
CA THR A 277 -1.23 5.42 10.74
C THR A 277 -1.80 4.39 11.70
N THR A 278 -0.98 3.92 12.63
CA THR A 278 -1.40 3.07 13.74
C THR A 278 -0.87 3.61 15.07
N GLU A 279 -1.67 3.52 16.13
CA GLU A 279 -1.20 3.73 17.51
C GLU A 279 -0.39 2.49 17.93
N ASN A 280 0.79 2.71 18.53
CA ASN A 280 1.69 1.65 19.01
C ASN A 280 1.44 1.33 20.49
#